data_AF-A0A8T5QXK1-F1
#
_entry.id   AF-A0A8T5QXK1-F1
#
_cell.length_a   1.000
_cell.length_b   1.000
_cell.length_c   1.000
_cell.angle_alpha   90.00
_cell.angle_beta   90.00
_cell.angle_gamma   90.00
#
_symmetry.space_group_name_H-M   'P 1'
#
loop_
_entity.id
_entity.type
_entity.pdbx_description
1 polymer ?
#
loop_
_entity_poly.entity_id
_entity_poly.type
_entity_poly.pdbx_seq_one_letter_code
_entity_poly.pdbx_strand_id
1 'polypeptide(L)'
;MKELTQEQIETIRQDPDNTSWDYISRVYILPEWFMREFHNYLDWNHIISYQTLSGHFITELYYNVDNSLMLYHCCDNKNYHNLKLLLKLGIKLDNIAIYLLKRQ
;
A
#
# COMPACT_ATOMS: atom_id res chain seq x y z
N MET A 1 7.12 5.87 14.38
CA MET A 1 6.98 4.46 13.94
C MET A 1 8.23 3.71 14.35
N LYS A 2 8.15 2.39 14.51
CA LYS A 2 9.25 1.51 14.96
C LYS A 2 9.53 0.44 13.91
N GLU A 3 10.73 -0.12 13.91
CA GLU A 3 11.08 -1.21 12.98
C GLU A 3 10.67 -2.58 13.54
N LEU A 4 10.36 -3.53 12.65
CA LEU A 4 10.16 -4.93 13.02
C LEU A 4 11.53 -5.57 13.29
N THR A 5 11.62 -6.35 14.37
CA THR A 5 12.81 -7.18 14.62
C THR A 5 12.82 -8.41 13.72
N GLN A 6 14.00 -8.98 13.50
CA GLN A 6 14.15 -10.22 12.73
C GLN A 6 13.32 -11.38 13.32
N GLU A 7 13.27 -11.49 14.65
CA GLU A 7 12.45 -12.48 15.37
C GLU A 7 10.94 -12.26 15.11
N GLN A 8 10.49 -11.01 15.07
CA GLN A 8 9.10 -10.69 14.72
C GLN A 8 8.77 -11.08 13.29
N ILE A 9 9.67 -10.80 12.34
CA ILE A 9 9.50 -11.18 10.92
C ILE A 9 9.42 -12.70 10.78
N GLU A 10 10.27 -13.46 11.48
CA GLU A 10 10.25 -14.93 11.45
C GLU A 10 8.96 -15.49 12.06
N THR A 11 8.48 -14.89 13.15
CA THR A 11 7.19 -15.27 13.75
C THR A 11 6.03 -15.04 12.76
N ILE A 12 6.01 -13.89 12.09
CA ILE A 12 5.00 -13.54 11.08
C ILE A 12 5.05 -14.53 9.90
N ARG A 13 6.25 -14.93 9.46
CA ARG A 13 6.42 -15.93 8.39
C ARG A 13 5.88 -17.31 8.77
N GLN A 14 5.98 -17.69 10.04
CA GLN A 14 5.51 -18.98 10.53
C GLN A 14 3.98 -19.05 10.60
N ASP A 15 3.33 -17.94 10.94
CA ASP A 15 1.87 -17.89 11.12
C ASP A 15 1.27 -16.54 10.67
N PRO A 16 1.22 -16.29 9.34
CA PRO A 16 0.71 -15.04 8.80
C PRO A 16 -0.81 -14.88 9.04
N ASP A 17 -1.57 -15.96 9.09
CA ASP A 17 -3.03 -15.90 9.29
C ASP A 17 -3.43 -15.43 10.70
N ASN A 18 -2.55 -15.66 11.69
CA ASN A 18 -2.75 -15.23 13.07
C ASN A 18 -2.06 -13.88 13.39
N THR A 19 -1.58 -13.18 12.36
CA THR A 19 -0.88 -11.91 12.50
C THR A 19 -1.86 -10.73 12.45
N SER A 20 -1.70 -9.76 13.36
CA SER A 20 -2.50 -8.53 13.37
C SER A 20 -2.00 -7.52 12.31
N TRP A 21 -2.41 -7.72 11.06
CA TRP A 21 -1.93 -6.94 9.92
C TRP A 21 -2.30 -5.45 9.93
N ASP A 22 -3.46 -5.07 10.47
CA ASP A 22 -3.84 -3.67 10.69
C ASP A 22 -2.80 -2.96 11.58
N TYR A 23 -2.46 -3.59 12.70
CA TYR A 23 -1.49 -3.06 13.65
C TYR A 23 -0.09 -2.95 13.03
N ILE A 24 0.33 -3.98 12.29
CA ILE A 24 1.61 -3.96 11.58
C ILE A 24 1.67 -2.81 10.57
N SER A 25 0.63 -2.70 9.74
CA SER A 25 0.55 -1.71 8.65
C SER A 25 0.59 -0.27 9.16
N ARG A 26 0.00 0.00 10.33
CA ARG A 26 -0.11 1.33 10.93
C ARG A 26 1.08 1.73 11.80
N VAL A 27 1.66 0.78 12.54
CA VAL A 27 2.59 1.10 13.65
C VAL A 27 4.06 0.97 13.27
N TYR A 28 4.38 0.01 12.40
CA TYR A 28 5.75 -0.30 12.05
C TYR A 28 6.21 0.42 10.79
N ILE A 29 7.50 0.68 10.63
CA ILE A 29 8.09 1.02 9.34
C ILE A 29 8.31 -0.30 8.61
N LEU A 30 7.65 -0.46 7.46
CA LEU A 30 7.78 -1.68 6.68
C LEU A 30 8.73 -1.42 5.51
N PRO A 31 9.77 -2.25 5.32
CA PRO A 31 10.59 -2.15 4.13
C PRO A 31 9.84 -2.71 2.92
N GLU A 32 10.13 -2.19 1.72
CA GLU A 32 9.41 -2.60 0.50
C GLU A 32 9.51 -4.09 0.21
N TRP A 33 10.63 -4.75 0.56
CA TRP A 33 10.76 -6.21 0.41
C TRP A 33 9.74 -6.97 1.27
N PHE A 34 9.44 -6.48 2.48
CA PHE A 34 8.44 -7.08 3.36
C PHE A 34 7.05 -6.87 2.79
N MET A 35 6.78 -5.68 2.25
CA MET A 35 5.51 -5.38 1.60
C MET A 35 5.26 -6.29 0.40
N ARG A 36 6.29 -6.64 -0.37
CA ARG A 36 6.18 -7.58 -1.49
C ARG A 36 5.81 -8.98 -1.02
N GLU A 37 6.47 -9.43 0.04
CA GLU A 37 6.25 -10.76 0.59
C GLU A 37 4.83 -10.92 1.16
N PHE A 38 4.33 -9.90 1.85
CA PHE A 38 3.06 -9.96 2.58
C PHE A 38 1.94 -9.08 2.00
N HIS A 39 2.03 -8.71 0.72
CA HIS A 39 1.13 -7.74 0.09
C HIS A 39 -0.36 -8.08 0.24
N ASN A 40 -0.73 -9.36 0.26
CA ASN A 40 -2.12 -9.81 0.37
C ASN A 40 -2.73 -9.65 1.77
N TYR A 41 -1.90 -9.45 2.79
CA TYR A 41 -2.34 -9.30 4.16
C TYR A 41 -2.34 -7.86 4.64
N LEU A 42 -1.48 -7.03 4.05
CA LEU A 42 -1.29 -5.65 4.49
C LEU A 42 -2.52 -4.79 4.22
N ASP A 43 -2.83 -3.92 5.18
CA ASP A 43 -3.81 -2.86 4.97
C ASP A 43 -3.16 -1.70 4.24
N TRP A 44 -3.36 -1.68 2.92
CA TRP A 44 -2.78 -0.67 2.04
C TRP A 44 -3.25 0.76 2.34
N ASN A 45 -4.41 0.95 2.98
CA ASN A 45 -4.85 2.30 3.39
C ASN A 45 -3.92 2.86 4.49
N HIS A 46 -3.55 2.00 5.44
CA HIS A 46 -2.58 2.34 6.48
C HIS A 46 -1.18 2.52 5.89
N ILE A 47 -0.76 1.62 4.99
CA ILE A 47 0.55 1.74 4.31
C ILE A 47 0.70 3.08 3.61
N ILE A 48 -0.27 3.49 2.80
CA ILE A 48 -0.14 4.73 2.03
C ILE A 48 -0.25 5.97 2.94
N SER A 49 -1.02 5.89 4.01
CA SER A 49 -1.21 7.02 4.94
C SER A 49 -0.01 7.26 5.86
N TYR A 50 0.75 6.20 6.17
CA TYR A 50 1.80 6.26 7.20
C TYR A 50 3.22 5.93 6.69
N GLN A 51 3.37 5.17 5.61
CA GLN A 51 4.69 4.77 5.07
C GLN A 51 5.17 5.70 3.96
N THR A 52 6.49 5.83 3.84
CA THR A 52 7.12 6.45 2.67
C THR A 52 7.50 5.37 1.68
N LEU A 53 6.85 5.36 0.52
CA LEU A 53 7.13 4.42 -0.57
C LEU A 53 8.02 5.07 -1.64
N SER A 54 8.96 4.32 -2.22
CA SER A 54 9.74 4.81 -3.34
C SER A 54 8.89 4.92 -4.61
N GLY A 55 9.24 5.88 -5.48
CA GLY A 55 8.57 6.01 -6.77
C GLY A 55 8.70 4.75 -7.64
N HIS A 56 9.82 4.03 -7.52
CA HIS A 56 10.01 2.75 -8.23
C HIS A 56 9.03 1.69 -7.73
N PHE A 57 8.88 1.54 -6.41
CA PHE A 57 7.94 0.60 -5.82
C PHE A 57 6.49 0.92 -6.17
N ILE A 58 6.09 2.20 -6.09
CA ILE A 58 4.75 2.65 -6.51
C ILE A 58 4.50 2.31 -7.99
N THR A 59 5.51 2.55 -8.84
CA THR A 59 5.43 2.22 -10.27
C THR A 59 5.27 0.72 -10.47
N GLU A 60 6.01 -0.09 -9.73
CA GLU A 60 5.92 -1.54 -9.82
C GLU A 60 4.57 -2.07 -9.33
N LEU A 61 4.04 -1.56 -8.22
CA LEU A 61 2.69 -1.88 -7.74
C LEU A 61 1.62 -1.55 -8.77
N TYR A 62 1.82 -0.50 -9.57
CA TYR A 62 0.90 -0.09 -10.62
C TYR A 62 0.94 -1.02 -11.86
N TYR A 63 2.11 -1.56 -12.21
CA TYR A 63 2.29 -2.31 -13.47
C TYR A 63 2.39 -3.83 -13.32
N ASN A 64 2.89 -4.34 -12.20
CA ASN A 64 3.28 -5.76 -12.06
C ASN A 64 2.45 -6.53 -11.04
N VAL A 65 1.91 -5.86 -10.02
CA VAL A 65 1.09 -6.53 -9.02
C VAL A 65 -0.34 -6.43 -9.49
N ASP A 66 -1.01 -7.59 -9.59
CA ASP A 66 -2.41 -7.76 -9.96
C ASP A 66 -3.21 -6.48 -9.67
N ASN A 67 -3.67 -5.81 -10.74
CA ASN A 67 -4.17 -4.42 -10.86
C ASN A 67 -5.13 -3.95 -9.73
N SER A 68 -5.59 -4.88 -8.88
CA SER A 68 -6.53 -4.71 -7.79
C SER A 68 -5.93 -4.11 -6.51
N LEU A 69 -4.69 -4.37 -6.07
CA LEU A 69 -4.33 -4.05 -4.67
C LEU A 69 -4.35 -2.55 -4.32
N MET A 70 -3.79 -1.68 -5.17
CA MET A 70 -3.89 -0.23 -4.91
C MET A 70 -5.22 0.37 -5.39
N LEU A 71 -5.74 -0.06 -6.54
CA LEU A 71 -6.95 0.54 -7.13
C LEU A 71 -8.22 0.13 -6.39
N TYR A 72 -8.33 -1.13 -5.93
CA TYR A 72 -9.47 -1.64 -5.18
C TYR A 72 -9.65 -0.86 -3.86
N HIS A 73 -8.56 -0.64 -3.12
CA HIS A 73 -8.62 0.11 -1.85
C HIS A 73 -8.71 1.64 -2.04
N CYS A 74 -8.22 2.20 -3.16
CA CYS A 74 -8.46 3.60 -3.52
C CYS A 74 -9.91 3.89 -3.97
N CYS A 75 -10.66 2.87 -4.42
CA CYS A 75 -12.05 3.01 -4.85
C CYS A 75 -13.06 2.83 -3.70
N ASP A 76 -12.76 2.02 -2.68
CA ASP A 76 -13.66 1.78 -1.56
C ASP A 76 -13.66 2.90 -0.50
N ASN A 77 -12.59 3.68 -0.42
CA ASN A 77 -12.55 4.87 0.41
C ASN A 77 -12.25 6.07 -0.46
N LYS A 78 -13.07 7.12 -0.35
CA LYS A 78 -12.99 8.44 -1.02
C LYS A 78 -11.70 9.21 -0.66
N ASN A 79 -10.55 8.57 -0.66
CA ASN A 79 -9.27 9.08 -0.20
C ASN A 79 -8.41 9.45 -1.40
N TYR A 80 -8.74 10.61 -1.97
CA TYR A 80 -8.12 11.19 -3.16
C TYR A 80 -6.64 11.59 -2.99
N HIS A 81 -6.07 11.43 -1.80
CA HIS A 81 -4.66 11.68 -1.53
C HIS A 81 -3.76 10.79 -2.39
N ASN A 82 -4.18 9.55 -2.60
CA ASN A 82 -3.42 8.54 -3.35
C ASN A 82 -3.36 8.87 -4.83
N LEU A 83 -4.49 9.30 -5.40
CA LEU A 83 -4.58 9.75 -6.80
C LEU A 83 -3.74 11.01 -7.03
N LYS A 84 -3.65 11.91 -6.04
CA LYS A 84 -2.80 13.11 -6.12
C LYS A 84 -1.31 12.78 -6.10
N LEU A 85 -0.90 11.72 -5.39
CA LEU A 85 0.48 11.21 -5.39
C LEU A 85 0.84 10.60 -6.76
N LEU A 86 -0.05 9.77 -7.32
CA LEU A 86 0.13 9.16 -8.63
C LEU A 86 0.25 10.21 -9.75
N LEU A 87 -0.59 11.26 -9.70
CA LEU A 87 -0.49 12.39 -10.62
C LEU A 87 0.82 13.17 -10.48
N LYS A 88 1.31 13.39 -9.26
CA LYS A 88 2.61 14.05 -9.01
C LYS A 88 3.78 13.24 -9.56
N LEU A 89 3.66 11.92 -9.57
CA LEU A 89 4.65 10.99 -10.12
C LEU A 89 4.50 10.80 -11.64
N GLY A 90 3.55 11.49 -12.30
CA GLY A 90 3.34 11.43 -13.74
C GLY A 90 2.64 10.15 -14.23
N ILE A 91 2.05 9.37 -13.33
CA ILE A 91 1.34 8.13 -13.66
C ILE A 91 -0.03 8.51 -14.25
N LYS A 92 -0.29 8.04 -15.47
CA LYS A 92 -1.58 8.26 -16.15
C LYS A 92 -2.67 7.43 -15.49
N LEU A 93 -3.51 8.08 -14.70
CA LEU A 93 -4.73 7.50 -14.17
C LEU A 93 -5.71 7.22 -15.32
N ASP A 94 -6.46 6.13 -15.22
CA ASP A 94 -7.54 5.85 -16.16
C ASP A 94 -8.70 6.86 -16.01
N ASN A 95 -9.63 6.86 -16.98
CA ASN A 95 -10.70 7.84 -17.02
C ASN A 95 -11.63 7.77 -15.80
N ILE A 96 -11.72 6.62 -15.13
CA ILE A 96 -12.56 6.42 -13.93
C ILE A 96 -11.92 7.13 -12.73
N ALA A 97 -10.62 6.97 -12.52
CA ALA A 97 -9.89 7.66 -11.45
C ALA A 97 -9.85 9.18 -11.67
N ILE A 98 -9.70 9.64 -12.91
CA ILE A 98 -9.79 11.08 -13.25
C ILE A 98 -11.20 11.64 -13.01
N TYR A 99 -12.24 10.86 -13.33
CA TYR A 99 -13.64 11.27 -13.12
C TYR A 99 -13.96 11.47 -11.64
N LEU A 100 -13.47 10.59 -10.76
CA LEU A 100 -13.66 10.69 -9.32
C LEU A 100 -12.95 11.91 -8.70
N LEU A 101 -11.78 12.29 -9.23
CA LEU A 101 -11.07 13.51 -8.80
C LEU A 101 -11.81 14.81 -9.13
N LYS A 102 -12.50 14.85 -10.27
CA LYS A 102 -13.19 16.07 -10.77
C LYS A 102 -14.52 16.37 -10.08
N ARG A 103 -15.00 15.50 -9.19
CA ARG A 103 -16.29 15.62 -8.48
C ARG A 103 -16.21 16.26 -7.09
N GLN A 104 -15.09 16.91 -6.76
CA GLN A 104 -14.88 17.69 -5.54
C GLN A 104 -14.88 19.19 -5.85
#